data_AF-A0A7S3GNX2-F1
#
_entry.id   AF-A0A7S3GNX2-F1
#
_cell.length_a   1.000
_cell.length_b   1.000
_cell.length_c   1.000
_cell.angle_alpha   90.00
_cell.angle_beta   90.00
_cell.angle_gamma   90.00
#
_symmetry.space_group_name_H-M   'P 1'
#
loop_
_entity.id
_entity.type
_entity.pdbx_description
1 polymer ?
#
loop_
_entity_poly.entity_id
_entity_poly.type
_entity_poly.pdbx_seq_one_letter_code
_entity_poly.pdbx_strand_id
1 'polypeptide(L)'
;KFIDYVQARNLSNLALSTSVEVQTNARSPTNCLAIEKIEYRYLLSGALNGSISLFDLEVASSGYGTKHTLHPILEHTPGVNSSQGSYGGGSGMVASLQWYPEDSGAFISAGMTGHVSIFDTNYFAIVA
;
A
#
# COMPACT_ATOMS: atom_id res chain seq x y z
N LYS A 1 -5.08 -15.78 -30.21
CA LYS A 1 -4.19 -16.24 -29.10
C LYS A 1 -4.28 -15.37 -27.85
N PHE A 2 -4.16 -14.03 -27.90
CA PHE A 2 -4.39 -13.17 -26.71
C PHE A 2 -5.90 -12.94 -26.42
N ILE A 3 -6.69 -12.72 -27.47
CA ILE A 3 -8.15 -12.49 -27.37
C ILE A 3 -8.90 -13.71 -26.79
N ASP A 4 -8.47 -14.93 -27.14
CA ASP A 4 -9.06 -16.16 -26.63
C ASP A 4 -8.79 -16.36 -25.12
N TYR A 5 -7.67 -15.83 -24.61
CA TYR A 5 -7.29 -15.92 -23.20
C TYR A 5 -8.17 -15.03 -22.31
N VAL A 6 -8.63 -13.90 -22.86
CA VAL A 6 -9.52 -12.95 -22.16
C VAL A 6 -10.97 -13.46 -22.17
N GLN A 7 -11.42 -14.10 -23.26
CA GLN A 7 -12.78 -14.66 -23.34
C GLN A 7 -13.02 -15.85 -22.42
N ALA A 8 -11.99 -16.61 -22.05
CA ALA A 8 -12.11 -17.73 -21.11
C ALA A 8 -12.28 -17.30 -19.64
N ARG A 9 -12.01 -16.03 -19.31
CA ARG A 9 -12.28 -15.48 -17.98
C ARG A 9 -13.69 -14.90 -17.96
N ASN A 10 -14.57 -15.61 -17.27
CA ASN A 10 -15.96 -15.26 -16.99
C ASN A 10 -16.14 -13.75 -16.70
N LEU A 11 -16.58 -12.98 -17.70
CA LEU A 11 -16.71 -11.52 -17.63
C LEU A 11 -17.71 -11.05 -16.55
N SER A 12 -18.55 -11.95 -16.05
CA SER A 12 -19.44 -11.68 -14.91
C SER A 12 -18.69 -11.42 -13.59
N ASN A 13 -17.43 -11.88 -13.50
CA ASN A 13 -16.56 -11.67 -12.33
C ASN A 13 -15.70 -10.40 -12.44
N LEU A 14 -15.90 -9.59 -13.49
CA LEU A 14 -15.30 -8.25 -13.61
C LEU A 14 -16.15 -7.18 -12.89
N ALA A 15 -17.24 -7.57 -12.25
CA ALA A 15 -17.98 -6.68 -11.37
C ALA A 15 -17.09 -6.27 -10.19
N LEU A 16 -17.09 -4.98 -9.88
CA LEU A 16 -16.39 -4.46 -8.70
C LEU A 16 -16.96 -5.11 -7.44
N SER A 17 -16.09 -5.48 -6.51
CA SER A 17 -16.52 -5.90 -5.18
C SER A 17 -17.26 -4.74 -4.51
N THR A 18 -18.47 -5.00 -4.03
CA THR A 18 -19.25 -4.06 -3.19
C THR A 18 -19.19 -4.42 -1.70
N SER A 19 -18.41 -5.46 -1.39
CA SER A 19 -18.31 -6.07 -0.07
C SER A 19 -17.01 -5.73 0.66
N VAL A 20 -16.04 -5.09 0.00
CA VAL A 20 -14.75 -4.77 0.62
C VAL A 20 -14.51 -3.27 0.52
N GLU A 21 -14.25 -2.65 1.67
CA GLU A 21 -13.88 -1.25 1.82
C GLU A 21 -12.49 -1.17 2.46
N VAL A 22 -11.61 -0.32 1.93
CA VAL A 22 -10.29 -0.06 2.51
C VAL A 22 -10.31 1.34 3.10
N GLN A 23 -10.17 1.43 4.42
CA GLN A 23 -10.22 2.70 5.13
C GLN A 23 -8.82 3.08 5.63
N THR A 24 -8.28 4.18 5.11
CA THR A 24 -6.99 4.72 5.56
C THR A 24 -7.15 5.58 6.81
N ASN A 25 -6.22 5.47 7.75
CA ASN A 25 -6.11 6.41 8.87
C ASN A 25 -5.37 7.71 8.50
N ALA A 26 -4.77 7.74 7.30
CA ALA A 26 -4.11 8.91 6.77
C ALA A 26 -5.05 10.12 6.77
N ARG A 27 -4.64 11.21 7.40
CA ARG A 27 -5.38 12.48 7.46
C ARG A 27 -5.28 13.28 6.15
N SER A 28 -5.06 12.58 5.04
CA SER A 28 -4.71 13.15 3.75
C SER A 28 -5.14 12.21 2.62
N PRO A 29 -5.51 12.72 1.43
CA PRO A 29 -5.86 11.88 0.30
C PRO A 29 -4.76 10.87 -0.06
N THR A 30 -5.18 9.67 -0.44
CA THR A 30 -4.28 8.65 -0.98
C THR A 30 -3.96 8.98 -2.44
N ASN A 31 -2.67 8.90 -2.78
CA ASN A 31 -2.16 9.21 -4.12
C ASN A 31 -1.73 7.94 -4.88
N CYS A 32 -1.18 6.95 -4.19
CA CYS A 32 -0.69 5.72 -4.82
C CYS A 32 -0.98 4.47 -3.96
N LEU A 33 -1.05 3.32 -4.63
CA LEU A 33 -1.33 2.02 -4.04
C LEU A 33 -0.37 0.97 -4.64
N ALA A 34 0.05 -0.02 -3.84
CA ALA A 34 0.89 -1.11 -4.32
C ALA A 34 0.52 -2.44 -3.65
N ILE A 35 0.12 -3.43 -4.45
CA ILE A 35 -0.18 -4.79 -3.99
C ILE A 35 1.09 -5.65 -4.10
N GLU A 36 1.34 -6.42 -3.05
CA GLU A 36 2.41 -7.41 -2.95
C GLU A 36 2.19 -8.55 -3.96
N LYS A 37 3.25 -9.09 -4.57
CA LYS A 37 3.13 -9.91 -5.79
C LYS A 37 3.41 -11.41 -5.61
N ILE A 38 3.88 -11.83 -4.45
CA ILE A 38 4.14 -13.23 -4.10
C ILE A 38 2.84 -13.88 -3.63
N GLU A 39 2.18 -13.30 -2.62
CA GLU A 39 0.95 -13.87 -2.03
C GLU A 39 -0.31 -13.03 -2.32
N TYR A 40 -0.16 -11.81 -2.85
CA TYR A 40 -1.25 -10.84 -3.03
C TYR A 40 -1.99 -10.53 -1.74
N ARG A 41 -1.30 -10.65 -0.61
CA ARG A 41 -1.87 -10.50 0.72
C ARG A 41 -1.77 -9.08 1.24
N TYR A 42 -0.69 -8.38 0.92
CA TYR A 42 -0.43 -7.06 1.50
C TYR A 42 -0.67 -5.93 0.50
N LEU A 43 -1.28 -4.85 0.97
CA LEU A 43 -1.48 -3.61 0.22
C LEU A 43 -0.78 -2.46 0.94
N LEU A 44 0.00 -1.68 0.19
CA LEU A 44 0.52 -0.39 0.63
C LEU A 44 -0.33 0.74 0.06
N SER A 45 -0.55 1.78 0.85
CA SER A 45 -1.11 3.07 0.39
C SER A 45 -0.22 4.23 0.77
N GLY A 46 0.01 5.16 -0.16
CA GLY A 46 0.80 6.37 0.05
C GLY A 46 -0.05 7.62 -0.11
N ALA A 47 0.06 8.57 0.82
CA ALA A 47 -0.76 9.77 0.88
C ALA A 47 0.00 11.07 0.58
N LEU A 48 -0.75 12.17 0.35
CA LEU A 48 -0.20 13.48 0.00
C LEU A 48 0.61 14.14 1.14
N ASN A 49 0.33 13.76 2.39
CA ASN A 49 1.09 14.22 3.56
C ASN A 49 2.34 13.37 3.84
N GLY A 50 2.68 12.42 2.96
CA GLY A 50 3.80 11.51 3.15
C GLY A 50 3.49 10.29 4.02
N SER A 51 2.24 10.13 4.50
CA SER A 51 1.85 8.91 5.22
C SER A 51 1.90 7.69 4.32
N ILE A 52 2.39 6.57 4.86
CA ILE A 52 2.34 5.25 4.23
C ILE A 52 1.60 4.31 5.17
N SER A 53 0.65 3.55 4.65
CA SER A 53 -0.11 2.57 5.44
C SER A 53 -0.03 1.19 4.79
N LEU A 54 0.02 0.14 5.62
CA LEU A 54 0.04 -1.25 5.22
C LEU A 54 -1.28 -1.92 5.63
N PHE A 55 -1.86 -2.72 4.75
CA PHE A 55 -3.10 -3.46 4.99
C PHE A 55 -2.90 -4.95 4.73
N ASP A 56 -3.61 -5.78 5.50
CA ASP A 56 -3.74 -7.22 5.24
C ASP A 56 -5.06 -7.49 4.51
N LEU A 57 -4.98 -7.97 3.27
CA LEU A 57 -6.12 -8.27 2.40
C LEU A 57 -6.72 -9.65 2.69
N GLU A 58 -6.04 -10.53 3.43
CA GLU A 58 -6.56 -11.87 3.75
C GLU A 58 -7.88 -11.78 4.54
N VAL A 59 -8.01 -10.76 5.40
CA VAL A 59 -9.21 -10.52 6.22
C VAL A 59 -10.46 -10.25 5.37
N ALA A 60 -10.31 -9.72 4.15
CA ALA A 60 -11.42 -9.49 3.23
C ALA A 60 -11.85 -10.76 2.47
N SER A 61 -11.07 -11.83 2.51
CA SER A 61 -11.38 -13.10 1.83
C SER A 61 -12.25 -14.03 2.68
N SER A 62 -12.40 -13.77 3.98
CA SER A 62 -13.14 -14.62 4.92
C SER A 62 -14.64 -14.29 4.92
N GLY A 63 -15.35 -14.67 3.85
CA GLY A 63 -16.82 -14.71 3.83
C GLY A 63 -17.48 -13.98 2.66
N TYR A 64 -17.91 -14.74 1.65
CA TYR A 64 -18.70 -14.21 0.54
C TYR A 64 -20.01 -13.58 1.07
N GLY A 65 -20.23 -12.29 0.79
CA GLY A 65 -21.49 -11.58 1.07
C GLY A 65 -21.52 -10.75 2.36
N THR A 66 -20.47 -10.80 3.19
CA THR A 66 -20.33 -9.89 4.34
C THR A 66 -19.55 -8.66 3.91
N LYS A 67 -19.94 -7.48 4.41
CA LYS A 67 -19.15 -6.26 4.19
C LYS A 67 -17.95 -6.26 5.14
N HIS A 68 -16.75 -6.15 4.58
CA HIS A 68 -15.50 -6.07 5.31
C HIS A 68 -14.90 -4.67 5.14
N THR A 69 -14.55 -4.03 6.25
CA THR A 69 -13.76 -2.80 6.26
C THR A 69 -12.36 -3.16 6.72
N LEU A 70 -11.37 -2.92 5.86
CA LEU A 70 -9.96 -3.11 6.14
C LEU A 70 -9.39 -1.83 6.74
N HIS A 71 -8.73 -1.98 7.89
CA HIS A 71 -7.97 -0.94 8.55
C HIS A 71 -6.47 -1.21 8.35
N PRO A 72 -5.62 -0.18 8.36
CA PRO A 72 -4.20 -0.38 8.24
C PRO A 72 -3.66 -1.14 9.46
N ILE A 73 -2.84 -2.15 9.21
CA ILE A 73 -2.13 -2.90 10.26
C ILE A 73 -0.91 -2.13 10.77
N LEU A 74 -0.28 -1.32 9.91
CA LEU A 74 0.85 -0.45 10.25
C LEU A 74 0.71 0.89 9.52
N GLU A 75 1.19 1.96 10.13
CA GLU A 75 1.20 3.30 9.54
C GLU A 75 2.49 4.05 9.91
N HIS A 76 3.09 4.66 8.89
CA HIS A 76 4.26 5.51 8.99
C HIS A 76 3.78 6.92 8.66
N THR A 77 3.95 7.85 9.60
CA THR A 77 3.59 9.26 9.41
C THR A 77 4.85 10.11 9.59
N PRO A 78 5.23 10.94 8.60
CA PRO A 78 6.38 11.83 8.74
C PRO A 78 6.13 12.83 9.89
N GLY A 79 6.99 12.76 10.92
CA GLY A 79 7.21 13.76 11.97
C GLY A 79 6.02 14.62 12.43
N VAL A 80 5.22 14.10 13.37
CA VAL A 80 4.58 14.94 14.41
C VAL A 80 5.48 15.05 15.66
N ASN A 81 6.42 14.12 15.88
CA ASN A 81 7.19 14.03 17.14
C ASN A 81 8.67 13.57 17.02
N SER A 82 9.35 13.73 15.88
CA SER A 82 10.75 13.30 15.73
C SER A 82 11.71 14.48 15.76
N SER A 83 12.26 14.75 16.96
CA SER A 83 13.43 15.61 17.19
C SER A 83 14.76 14.87 16.93
N GLN A 84 14.73 13.69 16.33
CA GLN A 84 15.93 12.98 15.90
C GLN A 84 16.15 13.16 14.40
N GLY A 85 17.24 13.87 14.10
CA GLY A 85 18.15 13.55 12.99
C GLY A 85 17.51 13.42 11.62
N SER A 86 17.52 14.52 10.89
CA SER A 86 17.46 14.62 9.44
C SER A 86 18.24 13.52 8.71
N TYR A 87 17.63 12.35 8.50
CA TYR A 87 17.87 11.53 7.33
C TYR A 87 16.79 11.92 6.33
N GLY A 88 17.20 12.68 5.31
CA GLY A 88 16.34 13.45 4.44
C GLY A 88 15.36 12.61 3.63
N GLY A 89 14.15 12.44 4.16
CA GLY A 89 12.93 12.16 3.40
C GLY A 89 11.98 13.32 3.63
N GLY A 90 12.08 14.37 2.80
CA GLY A 90 11.32 15.60 2.98
C GLY A 90 9.83 15.33 3.14
N SER A 91 9.22 15.92 4.17
CA SER A 91 7.77 16.04 4.42
C SER A 91 7.03 16.41 3.12
N GLY A 92 6.58 15.40 2.40
CA GLY A 92 6.08 15.58 1.05
C GLY A 92 5.30 14.36 0.59
N MET A 93 4.42 14.60 -0.38
CA MET A 93 3.57 13.59 -1.00
C MET A 93 4.35 12.35 -1.41
N VAL A 94 3.81 11.18 -1.06
CA VAL A 94 4.24 9.90 -1.62
C VAL A 94 3.79 9.83 -3.09
N ALA A 95 4.74 9.95 -4.00
CA ALA A 95 4.48 9.93 -5.43
C ALA A 95 4.35 8.51 -5.97
N SER A 96 5.12 7.56 -5.44
CA SER A 96 5.08 6.16 -5.86
C SER A 96 5.48 5.22 -4.72
N LEU A 97 4.91 4.02 -4.73
CA LEU A 97 5.24 2.91 -3.85
C LEU A 97 5.46 1.66 -4.68
N GLN A 98 6.46 0.88 -4.32
CA GLN A 98 6.77 -0.38 -4.98
C GLN A 98 7.34 -1.39 -3.99
N TRP A 99 6.72 -2.57 -3.93
CA TRP A 99 7.29 -3.73 -3.23
C TRP A 99 8.62 -4.14 -3.85
N TYR A 100 9.58 -4.53 -3.01
CA TYR A 100 10.83 -5.05 -3.50
C TYR A 100 10.56 -6.33 -4.32
N PRO A 101 11.18 -6.48 -5.52
CA PRO A 101 10.95 -7.66 -6.34
C PRO A 101 11.34 -8.94 -5.59
N GLU A 102 10.45 -9.94 -5.59
CA GLU A 102 10.67 -11.25 -4.95
C GLU A 102 10.92 -11.22 -3.43
N ASP A 103 10.73 -10.08 -2.75
CA ASP A 103 10.88 -9.95 -1.29
C ASP A 103 9.82 -9.03 -0.69
N SER A 104 8.91 -9.61 0.10
CA SER A 104 7.88 -8.86 0.84
C SER A 104 8.42 -8.20 2.11
N GLY A 105 9.66 -8.46 2.49
CA GLY A 105 10.34 -7.87 3.64
C GLY A 105 10.78 -6.42 3.42
N ALA A 106 10.71 -5.90 2.19
CA ALA A 106 11.07 -4.51 1.89
C ALA A 106 10.18 -3.85 0.84
N PHE A 107 10.11 -2.53 0.89
CA PHE A 107 9.48 -1.72 -0.16
C PHE A 107 10.18 -0.38 -0.34
N ILE A 108 9.94 0.25 -1.49
CA ILE A 108 10.53 1.52 -1.88
C ILE A 108 9.41 2.56 -1.94
N SER A 109 9.68 3.73 -1.38
CA SER A 109 8.83 4.91 -1.46
C SER A 109 9.59 6.05 -2.16
N ALA A 110 8.96 6.66 -3.16
CA ALA A 110 9.48 7.86 -3.82
C ALA A 110 8.58 9.05 -3.50
N GLY A 111 9.18 10.13 -3.00
CA GLY A 111 8.52 11.39 -2.66
C GLY A 111 8.62 12.44 -3.76
N MET A 112 7.71 13.42 -3.72
CA MET A 112 7.68 14.55 -4.68
C MET A 112 8.93 15.44 -4.61
N THR A 113 9.65 15.42 -3.49
CA THR A 113 10.85 16.22 -3.24
C THR A 113 12.13 15.59 -3.81
N GLY A 114 12.01 14.52 -4.60
CA GLY A 114 13.14 13.83 -5.21
C GLY A 114 13.86 12.87 -4.26
N HIS A 115 13.31 12.64 -3.07
CA HIS A 115 13.82 11.66 -2.11
C HIS A 115 13.20 10.29 -2.35
N VAL A 116 14.04 9.25 -2.27
CA VAL A 116 13.62 7.85 -2.32
C VAL A 116 14.08 7.20 -1.04
N SER A 117 13.19 6.48 -0.38
CA SER A 117 13.45 5.79 0.88
C SER A 117 13.15 4.32 0.74
N ILE A 118 14.04 3.48 1.29
CA ILE A 118 13.82 2.05 1.40
C ILE A 118 13.28 1.77 2.79
N PHE A 119 12.23 0.98 2.87
CA PHE A 119 11.58 0.56 4.10
C PHE A 119 11.79 -0.93 4.31
N ASP A 120 12.03 -1.31 5.57
CA ASP A 120 11.86 -2.67 6.05
C ASP A 120 10.40 -2.86 6.46
N THR A 121 9.72 -3.84 5.87
CA THR A 121 8.30 -4.12 6.13
C THR A 121 8.05 -4.67 7.53
N ASN A 122 9.00 -5.45 8.09
CA ASN A 122 8.85 -6.08 9.40
C ASN A 122 8.90 -5.05 10.53
N TYR A 123 9.75 -4.03 10.39
CA TYR A 123 9.88 -2.93 11.35
C TYR A 123 9.09 -1.68 10.96
N PHE A 124 8.58 -1.64 9.72
CA PHE A 124 7.89 -0.51 9.10
C PHE A 124 8.65 0.81 9.25
N ALA A 125 9.96 0.74 9.04
CA ALA A 125 10.90 1.81 9.28
C ALA A 125 11.84 2.01 8.08
N ILE A 126 12.33 3.24 7.92
CA ILE A 126 13.28 3.58 6.87
C ILE A 126 14.64 2.96 7.21
N VAL A 127 15.25 2.30 6.23
CA VAL A 127 16.59 1.68 6.34
C VAL A 127 17.65 2.37 5.49
N ALA A 128 17.25 3.06 4.41
CA ALA A 128 18.15 3.80 3.52
C ALA A 128 17.43 4.97 2.83
#